data_AF-A0A0G0I6Q7-F1
#
_entry.id   AF-A0A0G0I6Q7-F1
#
_cell.length_a   1.000
_cell.length_b   1.000
_cell.length_c   1.000
_cell.angle_alpha   90.00
_cell.angle_beta   90.00
_cell.angle_gamma   90.00
#
_symmetry.space_group_name_H-M   'P 1'
#
loop_
_entity.id
_entity.type
_entity.pdbx_description
1 polymer ?
#
loop_
_entity_poly.entity_id
_entity_poly.type
_entity_poly.pdbx_seq_one_letter_code
_entity_poly.pdbx_strand_id
1 'polypeptide(L)'
;MTKSKHNQVAEKIARKLGSEYKSDKGIDVVTARQAVEIEVKKSTLNQGLNQVLRSDKARYLAVTPDIVQEALKIAQGSGVGVMSSSGRIVKRAGRKRKV
;
A
#
# COMPACT_ATOMS: atom_id res chain seq x y z
N MET A 1 0.03 -11.72 23.06
CA MET A 1 -0.37 -11.98 21.67
C MET A 1 0.65 -11.36 20.73
N THR A 2 1.23 -12.13 19.81
CA THR A 2 2.25 -11.63 18.88
C THR A 2 1.58 -10.85 17.74
N LYS A 3 1.97 -9.60 17.49
CA LYS A 3 1.44 -8.81 16.37
C LYS A 3 1.79 -9.49 15.05
N SER A 4 0.81 -9.61 14.15
CA SER A 4 1.04 -10.16 12.80
C SER A 4 2.06 -9.30 12.03
N LYS A 5 2.77 -9.90 11.08
CA LYS A 5 3.71 -9.17 10.19
C LYS A 5 3.00 -8.01 9.48
N HIS A 6 1.74 -8.20 9.09
CA HIS A 6 0.91 -7.16 8.49
C HIS A 6 0.74 -5.98 9.47
N ASN A 7 0.28 -6.22 10.70
CA ASN A 7 0.07 -5.16 11.69
C ASN A 7 1.36 -4.39 12.00
N GLN A 8 2.50 -5.09 12.09
CA GLN A 8 3.80 -4.44 12.33
C GLN A 8 4.19 -3.49 11.19
N VAL A 9 3.98 -3.90 9.93
CA VAL A 9 4.26 -3.05 8.76
C VAL A 9 3.27 -1.89 8.69
N ALA A 10 1.98 -2.15 8.92
CA ALA A 10 0.93 -1.14 8.90
C ALA A 10 1.17 -0.04 9.94
N GLU A 11 1.45 -0.41 11.20
CA GLU A 11 1.78 0.55 12.26
C GLU A 11 3.05 1.36 11.94
N LYS A 12 4.08 0.71 11.38
CA LYS A 12 5.32 1.39 11.00
C LYS A 12 5.08 2.45 9.91
N ILE A 13 4.27 2.11 8.90
CA ILE A 13 3.91 3.03 7.82
C ILE A 13 3.02 4.14 8.35
N ALA A 14 1.99 3.81 9.14
CA ALA A 14 1.09 4.77 9.76
C ALA A 14 1.87 5.84 10.56
N ARG A 15 2.79 5.41 11.44
CA ARG A 15 3.67 6.31 12.20
C ARG A 15 4.52 7.21 11.30
N LYS A 16 5.14 6.65 10.26
CA LYS A 16 5.97 7.42 9.31
C LYS A 16 5.16 8.45 8.54
N LEU A 17 3.89 8.17 8.30
CA LEU A 17 2.97 9.04 7.56
C LEU A 17 2.16 9.98 8.46
N GLY A 18 2.37 9.95 9.78
CA GLY A 18 1.61 10.76 10.73
C GLY A 18 0.11 10.40 10.74
N SER A 19 -0.20 9.11 10.60
CA SER A 19 -1.56 8.57 10.51
C SER A 19 -1.73 7.37 11.42
N GLU A 20 -2.97 6.91 11.54
CA GLU A 20 -3.32 5.67 12.22
C GLU A 20 -3.54 4.53 11.23
N TYR A 21 -3.29 3.30 11.70
CA TYR A 21 -3.64 2.07 11.00
C TYR A 21 -5.08 1.68 11.37
N LYS A 22 -5.91 1.40 10.36
CA LYS A 22 -7.30 0.98 10.53
C LYS A 22 -7.42 -0.52 10.28
N SER A 23 -7.39 -1.32 11.34
CA SER A 23 -7.46 -2.79 11.26
C SER A 23 -8.83 -3.34 10.86
N ASP A 24 -9.89 -2.53 11.00
CA ASP A 24 -11.24 -3.08 11.16
C ASP A 24 -12.09 -3.00 9.88
N LYS A 25 -11.68 -2.19 8.89
CA LYS A 25 -12.27 -2.07 7.54
C LYS A 25 -11.60 -0.98 6.71
N GLY A 26 -11.53 -1.23 5.40
CA GLY A 26 -11.17 -0.21 4.41
C GLY A 26 -9.72 -0.35 3.95
N ILE A 27 -9.09 0.78 3.65
CA ILE A 27 -7.67 0.84 3.29
C ILE A 27 -6.88 1.01 4.58
N ASP A 28 -5.81 0.23 4.74
CA ASP A 28 -5.07 0.14 6.02
C ASP A 28 -4.59 1.49 6.56
N VAL A 29 -4.03 2.34 5.70
CA VAL A 29 -3.54 3.68 6.08
C VAL A 29 -4.04 4.72 5.10
N VAL A 30 -4.76 5.71 5.60
CA VAL A 30 -5.27 6.83 4.79
C VAL A 30 -4.86 8.14 5.42
N THR A 31 -4.18 8.97 4.64
CA THR A 31 -3.80 10.35 5.00
C THR A 31 -4.57 11.34 4.12
N ALA A 32 -4.36 12.64 4.34
CA ALA A 32 -4.88 13.66 3.44
C ALA A 32 -4.38 13.48 1.98
N ARG A 33 -3.15 12.97 1.79
CA ARG A 33 -2.44 12.95 0.49
C ARG A 33 -2.45 11.59 -0.22
N GLN A 34 -2.49 10.51 0.54
CA GLN A 34 -2.31 9.16 0.01
C GLN A 34 -3.07 8.10 0.80
N ALA A 35 -3.38 7.00 0.12
CA ALA A 35 -3.97 5.79 0.65
C ALA A 35 -3.01 4.62 0.40
N VAL A 36 -2.77 3.80 1.41
CA VAL A 36 -1.77 2.73 1.40
C VAL A 36 -2.40 1.44 1.91
N GLU A 37 -2.32 0.41 1.08
CA GLU A 37 -2.68 -0.96 1.44
C GLU A 37 -1.39 -1.78 1.69
N ILE A 38 -1.36 -2.58 2.75
CA ILE A 38 -0.22 -3.39 3.15
C ILE A 38 -0.44 -4.84 2.73
N GLU A 39 0.50 -5.37 1.96
CA GLU A 39 0.51 -6.78 1.57
C GLU A 39 1.82 -7.46 1.98
N VAL A 40 1.71 -8.58 2.69
CA VAL A 40 2.85 -9.38 3.17
C VAL A 40 2.91 -10.76 2.53
N LYS A 41 1.98 -11.07 1.63
CA LYS A 41 1.90 -12.34 0.88
C LYS A 41 1.65 -12.04 -0.59
N LYS A 42 2.22 -12.84 -1.48
CA LYS A 42 2.02 -12.71 -2.93
C LYS A 42 0.56 -12.91 -3.35
N SER A 43 -0.14 -13.83 -2.69
CA SER A 43 -1.53 -14.21 -3.03
C SER A 43 -2.55 -13.09 -2.82
N THR A 44 -2.24 -12.09 -1.99
CA THR A 44 -3.16 -11.02 -1.63
C THR A 44 -2.90 -9.73 -2.42
N LEU A 45 -1.81 -9.66 -3.20
CA LEU A 45 -1.42 -8.47 -3.97
C LEU A 45 -2.53 -7.91 -4.89
N ASN A 46 -3.26 -8.77 -5.59
CA ASN A 46 -4.36 -8.33 -6.47
C ASN A 46 -5.56 -7.80 -5.67
N GLN A 47 -5.85 -8.40 -4.52
CA GLN A 47 -6.90 -7.92 -3.63
C GLN A 47 -6.55 -6.53 -3.11
N GLY A 48 -5.33 -6.35 -2.58
CA GLY A 48 -4.89 -5.04 -2.10
C GLY A 48 -4.83 -3.98 -3.20
N LEU A 49 -4.44 -4.36 -4.43
CA LEU A 49 -4.48 -3.46 -5.58
C LEU A 49 -5.90 -2.93 -5.82
N ASN A 50 -6.88 -3.83 -5.84
CA ASN A 50 -8.28 -3.47 -6.06
C ASN A 50 -8.84 -2.64 -4.89
N GLN A 51 -8.41 -2.91 -3.67
CA GLN A 51 -8.81 -2.15 -2.49
C GLN A 51 -8.33 -0.70 -2.58
N VAL A 52 -7.04 -0.49 -2.85
CA VAL A 52 -6.45 0.87 -2.89
C VAL A 52 -6.97 1.68 -4.09
N LEU A 53 -7.36 1.02 -5.18
CA LEU A 53 -8.00 1.66 -6.35
C LEU A 53 -9.31 2.39 -6.03
N ARG A 54 -9.98 2.06 -4.92
CA ARG A 54 -11.20 2.74 -4.45
C ARG A 54 -10.95 4.14 -3.91
N SER A 55 -9.69 4.49 -3.63
CA SER A 55 -9.33 5.84 -3.16
C SER A 55 -9.09 6.80 -4.32
N ASP A 56 -9.55 8.04 -4.17
CA ASP A 56 -9.26 9.18 -5.04
C ASP A 56 -7.83 9.76 -4.83
N LYS A 57 -7.16 9.39 -3.74
CA LYS A 57 -5.83 9.89 -3.35
C LYS A 57 -4.69 9.26 -4.15
N ALA A 58 -3.44 9.62 -3.83
CA ALA A 58 -2.29 8.86 -4.34
C ALA A 58 -2.29 7.46 -3.71
N ARG A 59 -2.34 6.42 -4.55
CA ARG A 59 -2.55 5.03 -4.14
C ARG A 59 -1.22 4.29 -4.08
N TYR A 60 -0.95 3.58 -2.99
CA TYR A 60 0.25 2.77 -2.85
C TYR A 60 -0.07 1.35 -2.33
N LEU A 61 0.63 0.37 -2.88
CA LEU A 61 0.81 -0.93 -2.27
C LEU A 61 2.12 -0.95 -1.49
N ALA A 62 2.04 -1.11 -0.18
CA ALA A 62 3.20 -1.31 0.67
C ALA A 62 3.48 -2.80 0.86
N VAL A 63 4.69 -3.22 0.54
CA VAL A 63 5.01 -4.66 0.46
C VAL A 63 6.35 -5.01 1.12
N THR A 64 6.48 -6.27 1.48
CA THR A 64 7.74 -6.81 2.00
C THR A 64 8.76 -7.02 0.86
N PRO A 65 10.07 -7.00 1.16
CA PRO A 65 11.12 -7.08 0.13
C PRO A 65 11.02 -8.30 -0.79
N ASP A 66 10.55 -9.43 -0.25
CA ASP A 66 10.40 -10.70 -0.96
C ASP A 66 9.34 -10.69 -2.07
N ILE A 67 8.37 -9.77 -2.03
CA ILE A 67 7.29 -9.69 -3.03
C ILE A 67 7.31 -8.37 -3.83
N VAL A 68 8.33 -7.53 -3.65
CA VAL A 68 8.38 -6.19 -4.27
C VAL A 68 8.36 -6.23 -5.80
N GLN A 69 9.01 -7.23 -6.40
CA GLN A 69 9.06 -7.36 -7.86
C GLN A 69 7.69 -7.73 -8.44
N GLU A 70 6.93 -8.60 -7.76
CA GLU A 70 5.57 -8.92 -8.18
C GLU A 70 4.65 -7.70 -8.02
N ALA A 71 4.77 -6.97 -6.90
CA ALA A 71 4.01 -5.76 -6.68
C ALA A 71 4.26 -4.70 -7.77
N LEU A 72 5.51 -4.54 -8.20
CA LEU A 72 5.87 -3.66 -9.32
C LEU A 72 5.22 -4.09 -10.64
N LYS A 73 5.23 -5.40 -10.92
CA LYS A 73 4.61 -5.97 -12.13
C LYS A 73 3.10 -5.71 -12.17
N ILE A 74 2.38 -6.01 -11.09
CA ILE A 74 0.91 -5.81 -11.07
C ILE A 74 0.51 -4.34 -10.99
N ALA A 75 1.38 -3.47 -10.46
CA ALA A 75 1.13 -2.03 -10.38
C ALA A 75 1.49 -1.28 -11.69
N GLN A 76 1.99 -1.99 -12.70
CA GLN A 76 2.27 -1.41 -14.00
C GLN A 76 0.96 -1.03 -14.70
N GLY A 77 0.89 0.16 -15.29
CA GLY A 77 -0.31 0.66 -15.99
C GLY A 77 -1.50 1.04 -15.09
N SER A 78 -1.55 0.60 -13.83
CA SER A 78 -2.69 0.85 -12.92
C SER A 78 -2.72 2.28 -12.34
N GLY A 79 -1.59 3.00 -12.39
CA GLY A 79 -1.41 4.26 -11.69
C GLY A 79 -1.16 4.12 -10.17
N VAL A 80 -1.14 2.90 -9.63
CA VAL A 80 -0.79 2.62 -8.23
C VAL A 80 0.72 2.61 -8.05
N GLY A 81 1.22 3.24 -7.00
CA GLY A 81 2.62 3.22 -6.60
C GLY A 81 2.97 1.99 -5.76
N VAL A 82 4.26 1.72 -5.60
CA VAL A 82 4.76 0.66 -4.71
C VAL A 82 5.63 1.29 -3.64
N MET A 83 5.42 0.87 -2.40
CA MET A 83 6.13 1.32 -1.20
C MET A 83 6.76 0.10 -0.52
N SER A 84 7.93 0.26 0.07
CA SER A 84 8.53 -0.78 0.92
C SER A 84 7.81 -0.87 2.26
N SER A 85 8.01 -1.96 2.98
CA SER A 85 7.58 -2.12 4.38
C SER A 85 8.17 -1.09 5.36
N SER A 86 9.14 -0.27 4.94
CA SER A 86 9.67 0.86 5.71
C SER A 86 9.08 2.22 5.29
N GLY A 87 8.10 2.21 4.40
CA GLY A 87 7.46 3.41 3.88
C GLY A 87 8.32 4.17 2.86
N ARG A 88 9.34 3.55 2.26
CA ARG A 88 10.11 4.15 1.15
C ARG A 88 9.36 3.91 -0.15
N ILE A 89 9.17 4.95 -0.96
CA ILE A 89 8.57 4.80 -2.28
C ILE A 89 9.57 4.11 -3.22
N VAL A 90 9.15 2.98 -3.78
CA VAL A 90 9.88 2.20 -4.79
C VAL A 90 9.40 2.60 -6.20
N LYS A 91 8.09 2.75 -6.37
CA LYS A 91 7.44 3.28 -7.58
C LYS A 91 6.46 4.37 -7.18
N ARG A 92 6.58 5.56 -7.76
CA ARG A 92 5.64 6.65 -7.48
C ARG A 92 4.25 6.32 -8.02
N ALA A 93 3.22 6.72 -7.28
CA ALA A 93 1.85 6.67 -7.78
C ALA A 93 1.72 7.63 -8.98
N GLY A 94 1.08 7.15 -10.05
CA GLY A 94 0.81 7.94 -11.24
C GLY A 94 -0.53 8.65 -11.10
N ARG A 95 -0.61 9.92 -11.53
CA ARG A 95 -1.90 10.53 -11.82
C ARG A 95 -2.39 9.86 -13.10
N LYS A 96 -3.57 9.21 -13.11
CA LYS A 96 -4.24 8.92 -14.38
C LYS A 96 -4.38 10.27 -15.07
N ARG A 97 -3.62 10.51 -16.16
CA ARG A 97 -3.99 11.59 -17.06
C ARG A 97 -5.38 11.22 -17.53
N LYS A 98 -6.38 12.05 -17.23
CA LYS A 98 -7.61 12.04 -18.01
C LYS A 98 -7.13 12.36 -19.43
N VAL A 99 -7.01 11.34 -20.26
CA VAL A 99 -7.11 11.51 -21.71
C VAL A 99 -8.59 11.69 -22.02
#